data_AF-A0AAW1SVF5-F1
#
_entry.id   AF-A0AAW1SVF5-F1
#
_cell.length_a   1.000
_cell.length_b   1.000
_cell.length_c   1.000
_cell.angle_alpha   90.00
_cell.angle_beta   90.00
_cell.angle_gamma   90.00
#
_symmetry.space_group_name_H-M   'P 1'
#
loop_
_entity.id
_entity.type
_entity.pdbx_description
1 polymer ?
#
loop_
_entity_poly.entity_id
_entity_poly.type
_entity_poly.pdbx_seq_one_letter_code
_entity_poly.pdbx_strand_id
1 'polypeptide(L)'
;MTALQEKADDADFVAQCQSRVKALVCEAALLPVRVDRDLERIQEAARLYCLCRQPYNDKRPMLACDHCPEWFHYDCVGLKPPGEEDDDDAVAPKDFRCPACCLKAGLQYIPQYDLPPASLAALYRLGAWMSEKAAAAAVAAATADWTGRFHT
;
A
#
# COMPACT_ATOMS: atom_id res chain seq x y z
N MET A 1 15.50 23.30 -7.00
CA MET A 1 15.41 22.09 -6.15
C MET A 1 14.29 21.14 -6.62
N THR A 2 13.95 21.11 -7.91
CA THR A 2 12.73 20.47 -8.43
C THR A 2 12.97 19.12 -9.12
N ALA A 3 14.14 18.90 -9.74
CA ALA A 3 14.41 17.69 -10.53
C ALA A 3 14.61 16.37 -9.74
N LEU A 4 14.89 16.45 -8.43
CA LEU A 4 14.98 15.26 -7.56
C LEU A 4 13.61 14.83 -7.01
N GLN A 5 12.68 15.78 -6.85
CA GLN A 5 11.34 15.50 -6.35
C GLN A 5 10.47 14.83 -7.43
N GLU A 6 10.56 15.27 -8.69
CA GLU A 6 9.74 14.76 -9.80
C GLU A 6 9.98 13.27 -10.10
N LYS A 7 11.17 12.72 -9.79
CA LYS A 7 11.45 11.29 -9.97
C LYS A 7 10.90 10.42 -8.85
N ALA A 8 10.61 10.99 -7.68
CA ALA A 8 10.13 10.24 -6.53
C ALA A 8 8.66 9.80 -6.67
N ASP A 9 7.92 10.39 -7.61
CA ASP A 9 6.52 10.07 -7.87
C ASP A 9 6.29 9.02 -8.98
N ASP A 10 7.35 8.66 -9.71
CA ASP A 10 7.30 7.62 -10.74
C ASP A 10 7.34 6.22 -10.10
N ALA A 11 6.27 5.44 -10.28
CA ALA A 11 6.12 4.14 -9.66
C ALA A 11 7.19 3.12 -10.10
N ASP A 12 7.65 3.20 -11.35
CA ASP A 12 8.67 2.28 -11.89
C ASP A 12 10.05 2.62 -11.33
N PHE A 13 10.36 3.92 -11.25
CA PHE A 13 11.58 4.40 -10.60
C PHE A 13 11.62 4.00 -9.12
N VAL A 14 10.53 4.21 -8.38
CA VAL A 14 10.42 3.81 -6.97
C VAL A 14 10.60 2.31 -6.80
N ALA A 15 9.98 1.49 -7.65
CA ALA A 15 10.13 0.04 -7.62
C ALA A 15 11.59 -0.40 -7.89
N GLN A 16 12.27 0.24 -8.83
CA GLN A 16 13.68 -0.02 -9.11
C GLN A 16 14.58 0.37 -7.93
N CYS A 17 14.36 1.56 -7.34
CA CYS A 17 15.06 2.01 -6.15
C CYS A 17 14.85 1.07 -4.97
N GLN A 18 13.62 0.63 -4.72
CA GLN A 18 13.30 -0.31 -3.63
C GLN A 18 14.05 -1.65 -3.82
N SER A 19 14.12 -2.15 -5.05
CA SER A 19 14.84 -3.39 -5.37
C SER A 19 16.34 -3.25 -5.08
N ARG A 20 16.93 -2.10 -5.42
CA ARG A 20 18.34 -1.80 -5.12
C ARG A 20 18.59 -1.68 -3.62
N VAL A 21 17.72 -1.01 -2.88
CA VAL A 21 17.84 -0.89 -1.42
C VAL A 21 17.82 -2.28 -0.77
N LYS A 22 16.90 -3.17 -1.18
CA LYS A 22 16.84 -4.55 -0.68
C LYS A 22 18.15 -5.31 -0.91
N ALA A 23 18.73 -5.21 -2.13
CA ALA A 23 20.01 -5.85 -2.43
C ALA A 23 21.14 -5.34 -1.54
N LEU A 24 21.26 -4.01 -1.40
CA LEU A 24 22.28 -3.38 -0.56
C LEU A 24 22.15 -3.76 0.91
N VAL A 25 20.92 -3.86 1.43
CA VAL A 25 20.67 -4.31 2.80
C VAL A 25 21.13 -5.76 3.00
N CYS A 26 20.86 -6.65 2.03
CA CYS A 26 21.33 -8.04 2.09
C CYS A 26 22.86 -8.12 2.06
N GLU A 27 23.53 -7.36 1.19
CA GLU A 27 24.98 -7.33 1.10
C GLU A 27 25.61 -6.78 2.39
N ALA A 28 25.05 -5.71 2.94
CA ALA A 28 25.55 -5.08 4.15
C ALA A 28 25.41 -5.99 5.39
N ALA A 29 24.41 -6.87 5.42
CA ALA A 29 24.24 -7.86 6.48
C ALA A 29 25.37 -8.92 6.52
N LEU A 30 26.18 -9.03 5.46
CA LEU A 30 27.32 -9.95 5.39
C LEU A 30 28.66 -9.31 5.80
N LEU A 31 28.68 -8.00 6.04
CA LEU A 31 29.90 -7.29 6.39
C LEU A 31 30.34 -7.63 7.83
N PRO A 32 31.64 -7.82 8.09
CA PRO A 32 32.16 -8.09 9.44
C PRO A 32 32.28 -6.80 10.28
N VAL A 33 31.34 -5.87 10.14
CA VAL A 33 31.26 -4.59 10.87
C VAL A 33 29.84 -4.36 11.37
N ARG A 34 29.68 -3.63 12.47
CA ARG A 34 28.36 -3.34 13.06
C ARG A 34 27.66 -2.23 12.28
N VAL A 35 26.73 -2.60 11.41
CA VAL A 35 25.91 -1.68 10.60
C VAL A 35 24.41 -1.78 10.90
N ASP A 36 24.00 -2.59 11.89
CA ASP A 36 22.60 -2.95 12.15
C ASP A 36 21.67 -1.73 12.27
N ARG A 37 22.09 -0.72 13.03
CA ARG A 37 21.31 0.52 13.22
C ARG A 37 21.16 1.35 11.95
N ASP A 38 22.18 1.37 11.10
CA ASP A 38 22.10 2.09 9.83
C ASP A 38 21.21 1.33 8.84
N LEU A 39 21.23 -0.01 8.87
CA LEU A 39 20.32 -0.84 8.07
C LEU A 39 18.86 -0.67 8.47
N GLU A 40 18.56 -0.64 9.77
CA GLU A 40 17.21 -0.35 10.27
C GLU A 40 16.71 1.01 9.75
N ARG A 41 17.55 2.06 9.82
CA ARG A 41 17.22 3.40 9.31
C ARG A 41 16.98 3.42 7.81
N ILE A 42 17.82 2.73 7.04
CA ILE A 42 17.68 2.64 5.57
C ILE A 42 16.41 1.88 5.21
N GLN A 43 16.12 0.78 5.89
CA GLN A 43 14.91 -0.02 5.65
C GLN A 43 13.65 0.78 5.98
N GLU A 44 13.62 1.49 7.10
CA GLU A 44 12.47 2.31 7.49
C GLU A 44 12.26 3.48 6.52
N ALA A 45 13.34 4.17 6.11
CA ALA A 45 13.26 5.25 5.12
C ALA A 45 12.83 4.77 3.72
N ALA A 46 13.14 3.52 3.36
CA ALA A 46 12.76 2.91 2.09
C ALA A 46 11.44 2.11 2.17
N ARG A 47 10.78 2.09 3.33
CA ARG A 47 9.52 1.39 3.51
C ARG A 47 8.44 2.06 2.66
N LEU A 48 7.77 1.27 1.85
CA LEU A 48 6.70 1.73 0.98
C LEU A 48 5.37 1.60 1.70
N TYR A 49 4.54 2.63 1.52
CA TYR A 49 3.23 2.73 2.10
C TYR A 49 2.18 2.95 1.01
N CYS A 50 0.92 2.93 1.43
CA CYS A 50 -0.24 3.28 0.63
C CYS A 50 -0.41 2.38 -0.61
N LEU A 51 -1.51 2.62 -1.33
CA LEU A 51 -1.80 1.99 -2.61
C LEU A 51 -0.93 2.55 -3.75
N CYS A 52 -0.37 3.75 -3.60
CA CYS A 52 0.57 4.33 -4.58
C CYS A 52 2.00 3.76 -4.48
N ARG A 53 2.31 2.96 -3.45
CA ARG A 53 3.64 2.33 -3.23
C ARG A 53 4.79 3.34 -3.18
N GLN A 54 4.61 4.40 -2.40
CA GLN A 54 5.60 5.45 -2.20
C GLN A 54 6.15 5.42 -0.77
N PRO A 55 7.40 5.88 -0.53
CA PRO A 55 7.94 6.03 0.81
C PRO A 55 7.24 7.15 1.58
N TYR A 56 7.45 7.17 2.90
CA TYR A 56 6.91 8.22 3.77
C TYR A 56 7.38 9.61 3.36
N ASN A 57 6.45 10.58 3.36
CA ASN A 57 6.70 11.97 3.04
C ASN A 57 5.97 12.86 4.07
N ASP A 58 6.73 13.68 4.79
CA ASP A 58 6.22 14.57 5.84
C ASP A 58 5.21 15.62 5.32
N LYS A 59 5.28 15.96 4.04
CA LYS A 59 4.35 16.89 3.38
C LYS A 59 3.04 16.26 2.95
N ARG A 60 2.93 14.93 3.00
CA ARG A 60 1.71 14.21 2.60
C ARG A 60 1.13 13.51 3.82
N PRO A 61 0.08 14.07 4.43
CA PRO A 61 -0.52 13.47 5.62
C PRO A 61 -1.02 12.06 5.30
N MET A 62 -0.96 11.19 6.32
CA MET A 62 -1.34 9.79 6.21
C MET A 62 -2.30 9.39 7.32
N LEU A 63 -3.15 8.39 7.04
CA LEU A 63 -4.01 7.74 8.01
C LEU A 63 -3.82 6.22 8.02
N ALA A 64 -4.00 5.61 9.19
CA ALA A 64 -3.93 4.17 9.39
C ALA A 64 -5.30 3.52 9.15
N CYS A 65 -5.31 2.32 8.58
CA CYS A 65 -6.50 1.48 8.47
C CYS A 65 -6.74 0.70 9.77
N ASP A 66 -7.98 0.64 10.26
CA ASP A 66 -8.32 -0.10 11.48
C ASP A 66 -8.34 -1.63 11.30
N HIS A 67 -8.22 -2.10 10.07
CA HIS A 67 -8.31 -3.52 9.71
C HIS A 67 -7.03 -4.10 9.13
N CYS A 68 -6.00 -3.29 8.91
CA CYS A 68 -4.69 -3.78 8.50
C CYS A 68 -3.58 -2.80 8.91
N PRO A 69 -2.33 -3.24 9.10
CA PRO A 69 -1.23 -2.39 9.59
C PRO A 69 -0.66 -1.45 8.51
N GLU A 70 -1.45 -1.10 7.49
CA GLU A 70 -1.03 -0.30 6.34
C GLU A 70 -1.50 1.15 6.50
N TRP A 71 -0.67 2.07 6.02
CA TRP A 71 -0.92 3.51 6.05
C TRP A 71 -1.21 4.03 4.66
N PHE A 72 -2.11 5.02 4.57
CA PHE A 72 -2.58 5.55 3.30
C PHE A 72 -2.45 7.07 3.29
N HIS A 73 -2.18 7.67 2.14
CA HIS A 73 -2.32 9.12 1.99
C HIS A 73 -3.81 9.46 1.86
N TYR A 74 -4.23 10.57 2.47
CA TYR A 74 -5.63 11.02 2.43
C TYR A 74 -6.17 11.15 1.00
N ASP A 75 -5.42 11.83 0.13
CA ASP A 75 -5.71 11.99 -1.30
C ASP A 75 -5.76 10.65 -2.05
N CYS A 76 -4.91 9.69 -1.66
CA CYS A 76 -4.90 8.36 -2.26
C CYS A 76 -6.14 7.53 -1.98
N VAL A 77 -6.90 7.87 -0.95
CA VAL A 77 -8.13 7.17 -0.57
C VAL A 77 -9.37 8.05 -0.75
N GLY A 78 -9.22 9.25 -1.32
CA GLY A 78 -10.32 10.17 -1.58
C GLY A 78 -10.89 10.77 -0.29
N LEU A 79 -10.04 11.10 0.67
CA LEU A 79 -10.35 11.85 1.89
C LEU A 79 -9.62 13.19 1.88
N LYS A 80 -10.19 14.20 2.54
CA LYS A 80 -9.48 15.47 2.80
C LYS A 80 -8.55 15.32 4.00
N PRO A 81 -7.33 15.89 3.93
CA PRO A 81 -6.43 15.91 5.07
C PRO A 81 -6.95 16.87 6.16
N PRO A 82 -6.62 16.59 7.45
CA PRO A 82 -7.00 17.47 8.54
C PRO A 82 -6.26 18.81 8.45
N GLY A 83 -6.98 19.93 8.52
CA GLY A 83 -6.41 21.28 8.66
C GLY A 83 -6.22 22.07 7.35
N GLU A 84 -6.75 21.63 6.21
CA GLU A 84 -6.77 22.44 4.99
C GLU A 84 -7.92 23.47 4.94
N GLU A 85 -8.94 23.34 5.78
CA GLU A 85 -10.09 24.25 5.86
C GLU A 85 -10.49 24.46 7.34
N ASP A 86 -10.80 25.69 7.75
CA ASP A 86 -11.34 26.05 9.09
C ASP A 86 -12.79 25.55 9.30
N ASP A 87 -13.23 24.59 8.49
CA ASP A 87 -14.52 23.93 8.60
C ASP A 87 -14.35 22.64 9.42
N ASP A 88 -14.95 22.62 10.62
CA ASP A 88 -14.97 21.50 11.58
C ASP A 88 -15.50 20.16 11.01
N ASP A 89 -15.92 20.13 9.73
CA ASP A 89 -16.51 19.00 9.03
C ASP A 89 -15.49 18.14 8.24
N ALA A 90 -14.26 18.61 8.00
CA ALA A 90 -13.21 17.86 7.30
C ALA A 90 -12.50 16.85 8.24
N VAL A 91 -13.28 16.02 8.94
CA VAL A 91 -12.78 15.07 9.93
C VAL A 91 -12.54 13.72 9.27
N ALA A 92 -11.30 13.22 9.38
CA ALA A 92 -10.99 11.84 9.03
C ALA A 92 -12.00 10.89 9.74
N PRO A 93 -12.58 9.90 9.04
CA PRO A 93 -13.49 8.96 9.68
C PRO A 93 -12.88 8.34 10.93
N LYS A 94 -13.65 8.27 12.03
CA LYS A 94 -13.18 7.65 13.29
C LYS A 94 -12.76 6.19 13.12
N ASP A 95 -13.43 5.47 12.20
CA ASP A 95 -13.13 4.09 11.84
C ASP A 95 -12.84 4.03 10.32
N PHE A 96 -11.58 4.22 9.92
CA PHE A 96 -11.17 4.18 8.53
C PHE A 96 -10.88 2.73 8.08
N ARG A 97 -11.66 2.26 7.10
CA ARG A 97 -11.41 0.99 6.40
C ARG A 97 -10.87 1.25 5.01
N CYS A 98 -9.66 0.75 4.74
CA CYS A 98 -9.05 0.91 3.43
C CYS A 98 -9.76 0.12 2.32
N PRO A 99 -9.55 0.48 1.03
CA PRO A 99 -10.20 -0.18 -0.10
C PRO A 99 -9.98 -1.69 -0.14
N ALA A 100 -8.75 -2.15 0.10
CA ALA A 100 -8.43 -3.58 0.12
C ALA A 100 -9.17 -4.33 1.24
N CYS A 101 -9.36 -3.69 2.40
CA CYS A 101 -10.12 -4.28 3.51
C CYS A 101 -11.63 -4.25 3.27
N CYS A 102 -12.16 -3.26 2.55
CA CYS A 102 -13.55 -3.26 2.07
C CYS A 102 -13.78 -4.43 1.12
N LEU A 103 -12.93 -4.58 0.09
CA LEU A 103 -13.05 -5.65 -0.89
C LEU A 103 -12.99 -7.05 -0.24
N LYS A 104 -12.06 -7.26 0.70
CA LYS A 104 -11.96 -8.53 1.46
C LYS A 104 -13.21 -8.84 2.28
N ALA A 105 -13.90 -7.82 2.77
CA ALA A 105 -15.13 -7.96 3.54
C ALA A 105 -16.39 -8.05 2.66
N GLY A 106 -16.25 -7.99 1.33
CA GLY A 106 -17.40 -7.91 0.42
C GLY A 106 -18.12 -6.56 0.47
N LEU A 107 -17.46 -5.51 0.98
CA LEU A 107 -17.99 -4.16 1.07
C LEU A 107 -17.54 -3.33 -0.12
N GLN A 108 -18.42 -2.45 -0.61
CA GLN A 108 -18.06 -1.45 -1.60
C GLN A 108 -17.25 -0.33 -0.92
N TYR A 109 -16.12 0.03 -1.52
CA TYR A 109 -15.37 1.23 -1.13
C TYR A 109 -15.94 2.45 -1.84
N ILE A 110 -16.37 3.46 -1.09
CA ILE A 110 -16.93 4.71 -1.63
C ILE A 110 -16.03 5.87 -1.19
N PRO A 111 -15.21 6.43 -2.10
CA PRO A 111 -14.42 7.64 -1.85
C PRO A 111 -15.34 8.84 -1.60
N GLN A 112 -14.90 9.82 -0.79
CA GLN A 112 -15.68 11.05 -0.59
C GLN A 112 -15.56 12.00 -1.79
N TYR A 113 -14.44 11.94 -2.52
CA TYR A 113 -14.12 12.80 -3.67
C TYR A 113 -13.46 12.01 -4.80
N ASP A 114 -13.38 12.62 -5.97
CA ASP A 114 -12.68 12.06 -7.13
C ASP A 114 -11.20 11.82 -6.81
N LEU A 115 -10.75 10.60 -7.07
CA LEU A 115 -9.38 10.19 -6.80
C LEU A 115 -8.44 10.69 -7.90
N PRO A 116 -7.20 11.08 -7.55
CA PRO A 116 -6.19 11.38 -8.55
C PRO A 116 -5.88 10.12 -9.39
N PRO A 117 -5.48 10.27 -10.68
CA PRO A 117 -5.29 9.15 -11.60
C PRO A 117 -4.39 8.02 -11.08
N ALA A 118 -3.32 8.37 -10.35
CA ALA A 118 -2.41 7.40 -9.74
C ALA A 118 -3.12 6.50 -8.71
N SER A 119 -3.97 7.10 -7.89
CA SER A 119 -4.72 6.41 -6.84
C SER A 119 -5.87 5.59 -7.40
N LEU A 120 -6.55 6.12 -8.43
CA LEU A 120 -7.56 5.38 -9.18
C LEU A 120 -6.95 4.16 -9.88
N ALA A 121 -5.81 4.31 -10.56
CA ALA A 121 -5.10 3.21 -11.18
C ALA A 121 -4.69 2.15 -10.16
N ALA A 122 -4.22 2.57 -8.97
CA ALA A 122 -3.87 1.65 -7.90
C ALA A 122 -5.09 0.92 -7.32
N LEU A 123 -6.24 1.58 -7.16
CA LEU A 123 -7.51 0.95 -6.77
C LEU A 123 -7.97 -0.10 -7.79
N TYR A 124 -7.90 0.21 -9.08
CA TYR A 124 -8.23 -0.75 -10.13
C TYR A 124 -7.29 -1.97 -10.12
N ARG A 125 -5.98 -1.77 -9.93
CA ARG A 125 -5.02 -2.87 -9.77
C ARG A 125 -5.34 -3.72 -8.54
N LEU A 126 -5.77 -3.13 -7.44
CA LEU A 126 -6.22 -3.86 -6.25
C LEU A 126 -7.48 -4.68 -6.55
N GLY A 127 -8.46 -4.10 -7.26
CA GLY A 127 -9.66 -4.82 -7.68
C GLY A 127 -9.34 -6.02 -8.58
N ALA A 128 -8.47 -5.83 -9.57
CA ALA A 128 -8.01 -6.89 -10.46
C ALA A 128 -7.22 -7.97 -9.73
N TRP A 129 -6.28 -7.60 -8.86
CA TRP A 129 -5.51 -8.54 -8.06
C TRP A 129 -6.38 -9.36 -7.09
N MET A 130 -7.41 -8.73 -6.51
CA MET A 130 -8.36 -9.40 -5.63
C MET A 130 -9.28 -10.36 -6.41
N SER A 131 -9.69 -10.02 -7.64
CA SER A 131 -10.49 -10.93 -8.48
C SER A 131 -9.66 -12.12 -8.97
N GLU A 132 -8.41 -11.90 -9.37
CA GLU A 132 -7.46 -12.98 -9.72
C GLU A 132 -7.18 -13.90 -8.52
N LYS A 133 -6.97 -13.34 -7.33
CA LYS A 133 -6.79 -14.13 -6.10
C LYS A 133 -8.05 -14.88 -5.68
N ALA A 134 -9.23 -14.27 -5.81
CA ALA A 134 -10.49 -14.95 -5.55
C ALA A 134 -10.70 -16.11 -6.53
N ALA A 135 -10.37 -15.93 -7.81
CA ALA A 135 -10.38 -17.00 -8.80
C ALA A 135 -9.37 -18.10 -8.46
N ALA A 136 -8.13 -17.75 -8.12
CA ALA A 136 -7.11 -18.72 -7.71
C ALA A 136 -7.48 -19.48 -6.44
N ALA A 137 -8.06 -18.80 -5.44
CA ALA A 137 -8.56 -19.42 -4.21
C ALA A 137 -9.77 -20.33 -4.47
N ALA A 138 -10.69 -19.94 -5.36
CA ALA A 138 -11.82 -20.77 -5.77
C ALA A 138 -11.35 -22.03 -6.52
N VAL A 139 -10.35 -21.91 -7.41
CA VAL A 139 -9.72 -23.06 -8.07
C VAL A 139 -9.04 -23.96 -7.05
N ALA A 140 -8.29 -23.40 -6.10
CA ALA A 140 -7.63 -24.17 -5.04
C ALA A 140 -8.64 -24.89 -4.13
N ALA A 141 -9.76 -24.27 -3.80
CA ALA A 141 -10.85 -24.91 -3.06
C ALA A 141 -11.49 -26.04 -3.87
N ALA A 142 -11.77 -25.81 -5.16
CA ALA A 142 -12.35 -26.81 -6.05
C ALA A 142 -11.43 -28.01 -6.30
N THR A 143 -10.11 -27.81 -6.36
CA THR A 143 -9.14 -28.91 -6.50
C THR A 143 -8.93 -29.67 -5.19
N ALA A 144 -9.01 -29.00 -4.03
CA ALA A 144 -9.01 -29.67 -2.73
C ALA A 144 -10.22 -30.60 -2.55
N ASP A 145 -11.42 -30.17 -2.96
CA ASP A 145 -12.64 -30.98 -2.96
C ASP A 145 -12.59 -32.21 -3.90
N TRP A 146 -11.83 -32.11 -5.01
CA TRP A 146 -11.68 -33.22 -5.97
C TRP A 146 -10.82 -34.37 -5.43
N THR A 147 -9.75 -34.06 -4.68
CA THR A 147 -8.85 -35.09 -4.10
C THR A 147 -9.48 -35.91 -2.96
N GLY A 148 -10.58 -35.43 -2.37
CA GLY A 148 -11.33 -36.14 -1.32
C GLY A 148 -12.37 -37.15 -1.83
N ARG A 149 -12.69 -37.17 -3.14
CA ARG A 149 -13.81 -37.96 -3.69
C ARG A 149 -13.42 -39.33 -4.28
N PHE A 150 -12.13 -39.68 -4.33
CA PHE A 150 -11.64 -40.95 -4.93
C PHE A 150 -11.13 -42.00 -3.93
N HIS A 151 -11.49 -41.88 -2.65
CA HIS A 151 -11.19 -42.91 -1.64
C HIS A 151 -12.49 -43.59 -1.19
N THR A 152 -12.99 -44.52 -2.02
CA THR A 152 -13.95 -45.58 -1.65
C THR A 152 -13.58 -46.85 -2.39
#